data_AF-A0A812QFP7-F1
#
_entry.id   AF-A0A812QFP7-F1
#
_cell.length_a   1.000
_cell.length_b   1.000
_cell.length_c   1.000
_cell.angle_alpha   90.00
_cell.angle_beta   90.00
_cell.angle_gamma   90.00
#
_symmetry.space_group_name_H-M   'P 1'
#
loop_
_entity.id
_entity.type
_entity.pdbx_description
1 polymer ?
#
loop_
_entity_poly.entity_id
_entity_poly.type
_entity_poly.pdbx_seq_one_letter_code
_entity_poly.pdbx_strand_id
1 'polypeptide(L)'
;MGLKKASGSQEAPPEQTSKKGSGSAQPGIVQKDGSIAVEWASIELDDNELEDFVRNRLSIMLAQLPGSAAGSVECTVDLADNHLRQAGTLAKMLQSLRETSLHVTVLRLYKNRYDDSVAVPLAEHIRAAATQGRPLMQLHLSNNSLTEAGMRLLIEAAHHSKGYPRSMGCAKLKSLGQDSGRRVLWLRVENQDSPIAGPRDFLESCSSVGLPVWILGDGSGQKPPADAVVQIHPSFVRTHDGGSAGSSAGGKGFKGPKGAGPMTALDRYLMH
;
A
#
# COMPACT_ATOMS: atom_id res chain seq x y z
N MET A 1 -66.53 11.49 -38.22
CA MET A 1 -65.20 10.84 -38.33
C MET A 1 -64.15 11.82 -37.85
N GLY A 2 -63.30 11.44 -36.90
CA GLY A 2 -62.17 12.28 -36.44
C GLY A 2 -61.87 12.17 -34.95
N LEU A 3 -61.44 10.97 -34.49
CA LEU A 3 -60.95 10.74 -33.13
C LEU A 3 -59.50 11.23 -32.99
N LYS A 4 -59.24 12.18 -32.08
CA LYS A 4 -57.89 12.57 -31.65
C LYS A 4 -57.46 11.70 -30.46
N LYS A 5 -56.34 10.98 -30.61
CA LYS A 5 -55.64 10.26 -29.53
C LYS A 5 -54.67 11.20 -28.82
N ALA A 6 -54.69 11.21 -27.48
CA ALA A 6 -53.68 11.85 -26.64
C ALA A 6 -52.61 10.82 -26.25
N SER A 7 -51.34 11.19 -26.39
CA SER A 7 -50.17 10.42 -25.97
C SER A 7 -49.80 10.78 -24.53
N GLY A 8 -49.84 9.81 -23.62
CA GLY A 8 -49.31 9.93 -22.27
C GLY A 8 -47.88 9.37 -22.21
N SER A 9 -46.93 10.21 -21.81
CA SER A 9 -45.56 9.81 -21.49
C SER A 9 -45.49 9.38 -20.03
N GLN A 10 -45.03 8.16 -19.77
CA GLN A 10 -44.72 7.68 -18.41
C GLN A 10 -43.30 8.09 -18.04
N GLU A 11 -43.19 8.86 -16.96
CA GLU A 11 -41.95 9.29 -16.33
C GLU A 11 -41.43 8.13 -15.44
N ALA A 12 -40.17 7.74 -15.64
CA ALA A 12 -39.54 6.67 -14.88
C ALA A 12 -39.18 7.14 -13.46
N PRO A 13 -39.32 6.29 -12.43
CA PRO A 13 -39.03 6.67 -11.05
C PRO A 13 -37.53 6.89 -10.83
N PRO A 14 -37.13 7.87 -10.00
CA PRO A 14 -35.74 8.14 -9.70
C PRO A 14 -35.09 6.99 -8.92
N GLU A 15 -33.94 6.55 -9.42
CA GLU A 15 -33.07 5.54 -8.83
C GLU A 15 -32.58 6.01 -7.46
N GLN A 16 -32.99 5.32 -6.39
CA GLN A 16 -32.55 5.60 -5.03
C GLN A 16 -31.09 5.20 -4.85
N THR A 17 -30.18 6.15 -4.99
CA THR A 17 -28.79 5.99 -4.57
C THR A 17 -28.73 5.97 -3.04
N SER A 18 -28.43 4.79 -2.49
CA SER A 18 -28.09 4.61 -1.08
C SER A 18 -26.89 5.50 -0.75
N LYS A 19 -27.11 6.59 -0.01
CA LYS A 19 -26.04 7.39 0.59
C LYS A 19 -25.35 6.55 1.66
N LYS A 20 -24.29 5.84 1.26
CA LYS A 20 -23.29 5.30 2.17
C LYS A 20 -22.73 6.46 2.98
N GLY A 21 -22.81 6.37 4.31
CA GLY A 21 -22.34 7.44 5.19
C GLY A 21 -20.82 7.56 5.09
N SER A 22 -20.33 8.76 4.74
CA SER A 22 -18.90 9.10 4.82
C SER A 22 -18.39 8.77 6.23
N GLY A 23 -17.43 7.84 6.29
CA GLY A 23 -16.80 7.44 7.54
C GLY A 23 -15.78 8.49 7.93
N SER A 24 -16.01 9.24 9.00
CA SER A 24 -15.04 10.25 9.45
C SER A 24 -13.75 9.57 9.94
N ALA A 25 -12.59 10.04 9.48
CA ALA A 25 -11.27 9.62 9.98
C ALA A 25 -11.21 9.69 11.52
N GLN A 26 -10.91 8.54 12.14
CA GLN A 26 -10.80 8.37 13.59
C GLN A 26 -9.38 8.70 14.09
N PRO A 27 -9.19 9.07 15.37
CA PRO A 27 -7.84 9.21 15.91
C PRO A 27 -7.06 7.88 15.88
N GLY A 28 -5.73 7.96 15.87
CA GLY A 28 -4.86 6.78 15.92
C GLY A 28 -5.09 5.92 17.17
N ILE A 29 -4.98 4.61 17.02
CA ILE A 29 -5.19 3.61 18.07
C ILE A 29 -3.82 3.25 18.66
N VAL A 30 -3.68 3.37 19.98
CA VAL A 30 -2.50 2.84 20.70
C VAL A 30 -2.66 1.34 20.89
N GLN A 31 -1.74 0.56 20.34
CA GLN A 31 -1.72 -0.89 20.42
C GLN A 31 -1.19 -1.38 21.78
N LYS A 32 -1.47 -2.65 22.10
CA LYS A 32 -1.04 -3.29 23.37
C LYS A 32 0.48 -3.30 23.56
N ASP A 33 1.25 -3.25 22.48
CA ASP A 33 2.71 -3.27 22.49
C ASP A 33 3.36 -1.87 22.58
N GLY A 34 2.53 -0.83 22.64
CA GLY A 34 2.90 0.58 22.69
C GLY A 34 3.08 1.23 21.32
N SER A 35 2.93 0.51 20.22
CA SER A 35 2.92 1.09 18.88
C SER A 35 1.60 1.81 18.59
N ILE A 36 1.58 2.62 17.53
CA ILE A 36 0.41 3.38 17.09
C ILE A 36 -0.03 2.85 15.74
N ALA A 37 -1.34 2.72 15.55
CA ALA A 37 -1.95 2.43 14.26
C ALA A 37 -2.89 3.56 13.85
N VAL A 38 -2.68 4.12 12.66
CA VAL A 38 -3.61 5.03 11.99
C VAL A 38 -4.38 4.20 10.97
N GLU A 39 -5.61 3.81 11.30
CA GLU A 39 -6.45 2.90 10.51
C GLU A 39 -7.55 3.68 9.79
N TRP A 40 -7.27 4.17 8.57
CA TRP A 40 -8.22 4.89 7.72
C TRP A 40 -8.46 4.16 6.39
N ALA A 41 -8.33 2.84 6.39
CA ALA A 41 -8.62 2.05 5.20
C ALA A 41 -10.14 1.95 4.94
N SER A 42 -10.55 1.96 3.67
CA SER A 42 -11.94 1.69 3.25
C SER A 42 -12.99 2.63 3.86
N ILE A 43 -12.65 3.87 4.18
CA ILE A 43 -13.59 4.87 4.72
C ILE A 43 -14.08 5.88 3.68
N GLU A 44 -13.76 5.62 2.40
CA GLU A 44 -14.10 6.49 1.25
C GLU A 44 -13.39 7.85 1.30
N LEU A 45 -12.19 7.90 1.93
CA LEU A 45 -11.42 9.12 2.13
C LEU A 45 -10.98 9.74 0.79
N ASP A 46 -11.26 11.03 0.60
CA ASP A 46 -10.71 11.81 -0.52
C ASP A 46 -9.56 12.76 -0.10
N ASP A 47 -8.94 13.41 -1.09
CA ASP A 47 -7.79 14.29 -0.84
C ASP A 47 -8.16 15.55 -0.04
N ASN A 48 -9.40 16.04 -0.13
CA ASN A 48 -9.86 17.20 0.61
C ASN A 48 -10.07 16.83 2.08
N GLU A 49 -10.66 15.67 2.35
CA GLU A 49 -10.86 15.16 3.70
C GLU A 49 -9.52 14.84 4.38
N LEU A 50 -8.57 14.24 3.65
CA LEU A 50 -7.21 14.03 4.16
C LEU A 50 -6.51 15.37 4.40
N GLU A 51 -6.65 16.35 3.50
CA GLU A 51 -6.04 17.67 3.67
C GLU A 51 -6.63 18.42 4.88
N ASP A 52 -7.95 18.38 5.06
CA ASP A 52 -8.63 18.92 6.24
C ASP A 52 -8.10 18.27 7.51
N PHE A 53 -7.98 16.93 7.52
CA PHE A 53 -7.42 16.21 8.66
C PHE A 53 -5.98 16.65 8.95
N VAL A 54 -5.11 16.66 7.94
CA VAL A 54 -3.69 17.05 8.08
C VAL A 54 -3.57 18.48 8.63
N ARG A 55 -4.42 19.39 8.15
CA ARG A 55 -4.40 20.81 8.53
C ARG A 55 -4.94 21.05 9.94
N ASN A 56 -6.06 20.40 10.28
CA ASN A 56 -6.87 20.81 11.43
C ASN A 56 -6.83 19.80 12.58
N ARG A 57 -6.49 18.53 12.33
CA ARG A 57 -6.68 17.44 13.30
C ARG A 57 -5.40 16.65 13.59
N LEU A 58 -4.47 16.57 12.64
CA LEU A 58 -3.26 15.78 12.78
C LEU A 58 -2.38 16.27 13.95
N SER A 59 -2.16 17.57 14.09
CA SER A 59 -1.38 18.13 15.20
C SER A 59 -1.98 17.82 16.58
N ILE A 60 -3.31 17.86 16.69
CA ILE A 60 -4.04 17.53 17.92
C ILE A 60 -3.87 16.03 18.23
N MET A 61 -4.05 15.17 17.23
CA MET A 61 -3.84 13.73 17.38
C MET A 61 -2.40 13.43 17.83
N LEU A 62 -1.42 14.06 17.20
CA LEU A 62 0.00 13.88 17.52
C LEU A 62 0.35 14.35 18.93
N ALA A 63 -0.25 15.43 19.42
CA ALA A 63 -0.05 15.93 20.77
C ALA A 63 -0.65 15.01 21.86
N GLN A 64 -1.62 14.16 21.51
CA GLN A 64 -2.23 13.19 22.41
C GLN A 64 -1.47 11.86 22.49
N LEU A 65 -0.52 11.63 21.59
CA LEU A 65 0.26 10.40 21.59
C LEU A 65 1.13 10.33 22.85
N PRO A 66 1.28 9.14 23.45
CA PRO A 66 2.12 8.99 24.62
C PRO A 66 3.55 9.39 24.27
N GLY A 67 4.05 10.43 24.94
CA GLY A 67 5.45 10.82 24.85
C GLY A 67 6.31 9.66 25.30
N SER A 68 7.10 9.09 24.39
CA SER A 68 8.05 8.03 24.76
C SER A 68 9.32 8.65 25.32
N ALA A 69 9.57 8.41 26.61
CA ALA A 69 10.85 8.75 27.25
C ALA A 69 12.04 7.96 26.68
N ALA A 70 11.78 6.91 25.88
CA ALA A 70 12.74 5.88 25.47
C ALA A 70 13.07 5.88 23.96
N GLY A 71 12.67 6.92 23.21
CA GLY A 71 12.94 7.02 21.77
C GLY A 71 11.67 7.07 20.93
N SER A 72 11.79 6.82 19.62
CA SER A 72 10.66 6.94 18.69
C SER A 72 9.57 5.90 18.92
N VAL A 73 8.31 6.29 18.77
CA VAL A 73 7.15 5.39 18.83
C VAL A 73 6.88 4.82 17.44
N GLU A 74 6.84 3.50 17.33
CA GLU A 74 6.54 2.82 16.06
C GLU A 74 5.10 3.11 15.63
N CYS A 75 4.91 3.38 14.34
CA CYS A 75 3.63 3.77 13.77
C CYS A 75 3.37 3.01 12.46
N THR A 76 2.16 2.43 12.36
CA THR A 76 1.62 1.90 11.11
C THR A 76 0.55 2.86 10.58
N VAL A 77 0.63 3.22 9.31
CA VAL A 77 -0.35 4.08 8.65
C VAL A 77 -1.03 3.31 7.53
N ASP A 78 -2.35 3.22 7.61
CA ASP A 78 -3.20 2.52 6.65
C ASP A 78 -4.19 3.49 6.01
N LEU A 79 -3.95 3.82 4.74
CA LEU A 79 -4.80 4.64 3.88
C LEU A 79 -5.33 3.83 2.69
N ALA A 80 -5.29 2.49 2.77
CA ALA A 80 -5.66 1.64 1.65
C ALA A 80 -7.15 1.78 1.28
N ASP A 81 -7.49 1.47 0.02
CA ASP A 81 -8.87 1.36 -0.44
C ASP A 81 -9.69 2.65 -0.26
N ASN A 82 -9.12 3.77 -0.73
CA ASN A 82 -9.72 5.11 -0.66
C ASN A 82 -9.71 5.77 -2.06
N HIS A 83 -9.90 7.09 -2.13
CA HIS A 83 -9.97 7.86 -3.38
C HIS A 83 -8.83 8.86 -3.55
N LEU A 84 -7.72 8.63 -2.85
CA LEU A 84 -6.57 9.53 -2.77
C LEU A 84 -5.78 9.53 -4.07
N ARG A 85 -5.33 10.71 -4.49
CA ARG A 85 -4.46 10.88 -5.67
C ARG A 85 -3.41 11.98 -5.52
N GLN A 86 -3.59 12.92 -4.58
CA GLN A 86 -2.77 14.12 -4.50
C GLN A 86 -1.48 13.88 -3.71
N ALA A 87 -0.34 14.01 -4.40
CA ALA A 87 0.98 13.92 -3.80
C ALA A 87 1.22 14.95 -2.69
N GLY A 88 0.72 16.18 -2.85
CA GLY A 88 0.95 17.28 -1.91
C GLY A 88 0.37 17.04 -0.52
N THR A 89 -0.84 16.48 -0.43
CA THR A 89 -1.48 16.17 0.85
C THR A 89 -0.75 15.03 1.57
N LEU A 90 -0.38 13.97 0.83
CA LEU A 90 0.44 12.88 1.35
C LEU A 90 1.80 13.38 1.87
N ALA A 91 2.45 14.29 1.13
CA ALA A 91 3.72 14.90 1.50
C ALA A 91 3.64 15.62 2.86
N LYS A 92 2.63 16.49 3.03
CA LYS A 92 2.39 17.22 4.28
C LYS A 92 2.17 16.27 5.46
N MET A 93 1.33 15.23 5.27
CA MET A 93 1.09 14.22 6.30
C MET A 93 2.40 13.53 6.71
N LEU A 94 3.15 13.01 5.74
CA LEU A 94 4.42 12.32 6.00
C LEU A 94 5.46 13.24 6.63
N GLN A 95 5.47 14.53 6.29
CA GLN A 95 6.34 15.52 6.92
C GLN A 95 5.96 15.70 8.40
N SER A 96 4.69 15.97 8.70
CA SER A 96 4.22 16.13 10.09
C SER A 96 4.49 14.88 10.93
N LEU A 97 4.32 13.67 10.38
CA LEU A 97 4.67 12.43 11.09
C LEU A 97 6.18 12.37 11.40
N ARG A 98 7.06 12.75 10.47
CA ARG A 98 8.52 12.77 10.68
C ARG A 98 8.98 13.81 11.70
N GLU A 99 8.30 14.95 11.77
CA GLU A 99 8.63 16.05 12.71
C GLU A 99 8.30 15.69 14.16
N THR A 100 7.50 14.64 14.39
CA THR A 100 7.28 14.08 15.72
C THR A 100 8.25 12.94 16.05
N SER A 101 8.13 12.36 17.25
CA SER A 101 8.86 11.15 17.65
C SER A 101 8.31 9.86 17.01
N LEU A 102 7.48 9.93 15.97
CA LEU A 102 6.97 8.73 15.30
C LEU A 102 7.99 8.10 14.35
N HIS A 103 8.05 6.77 14.33
CA HIS A 103 8.74 5.97 13.33
C HIS A 103 7.69 5.25 12.49
N VAL A 104 7.37 5.77 11.30
CA VAL A 104 6.47 5.08 10.37
C VAL A 104 7.18 3.84 9.82
N THR A 105 6.80 2.67 10.32
CA THR A 105 7.41 1.38 9.94
C THR A 105 6.67 0.73 8.77
N VAL A 106 5.36 0.96 8.67
CA VAL A 106 4.49 0.42 7.63
C VAL A 106 3.60 1.52 7.07
N LEU A 107 3.58 1.63 5.75
CA LEU A 107 2.72 2.57 5.02
C LEU A 107 1.93 1.81 3.95
N ARG A 108 0.61 1.74 4.12
CA ARG A 108 -0.32 1.08 3.20
C ARG A 108 -1.13 2.09 2.42
N LEU A 109 -0.94 2.09 1.10
CA LEU A 109 -1.50 3.05 0.14
C LEU A 109 -2.14 2.32 -1.06
N TYR A 110 -2.32 1.00 -0.98
CA TYR A 110 -2.85 0.19 -2.07
C TYR A 110 -4.34 0.48 -2.32
N LYS A 111 -4.83 0.22 -3.55
CA LYS A 111 -6.22 0.51 -3.96
C LYS A 111 -6.58 1.99 -3.79
N ASN A 112 -5.74 2.87 -4.31
CA ASN A 112 -6.01 4.31 -4.42
C ASN A 112 -5.93 4.71 -5.90
N ARG A 113 -5.78 6.00 -6.20
CA ARG A 113 -5.62 6.54 -7.56
C ARG A 113 -4.30 7.29 -7.70
N TYR A 114 -3.26 6.80 -7.01
CA TYR A 114 -1.95 7.43 -7.04
C TYR A 114 -1.23 7.14 -8.36
N ASP A 115 -0.59 8.16 -8.92
CA ASP A 115 0.29 8.03 -10.08
C ASP A 115 1.75 8.31 -9.69
N ASP A 116 2.65 8.46 -10.66
CA ASP A 116 4.07 8.72 -10.40
C ASP A 116 4.32 10.01 -9.59
N SER A 117 3.37 10.94 -9.50
CA SER A 117 3.54 12.16 -8.72
C SER A 117 3.76 11.88 -7.22
N VAL A 118 3.22 10.78 -6.69
CA VAL A 118 3.43 10.42 -5.27
C VAL A 118 4.79 9.78 -5.00
N ALA A 119 5.50 9.31 -6.02
CA ALA A 119 6.80 8.69 -5.85
C ALA A 119 7.83 9.69 -5.28
N VAL A 120 7.72 10.98 -5.62
CA VAL A 120 8.59 12.04 -5.11
C VAL A 120 8.49 12.21 -3.58
N PRO A 121 7.31 12.51 -2.99
CA PRO A 121 7.20 12.65 -1.54
C PRO A 121 7.47 11.34 -0.78
N LEU A 122 7.16 10.18 -1.36
CA LEU A 122 7.51 8.88 -0.78
C LEU A 122 9.03 8.66 -0.77
N ALA A 123 9.73 8.96 -1.86
CA ALA A 123 11.19 8.90 -1.96
C ALA A 123 11.86 9.88 -0.99
N GLU A 124 11.31 11.08 -0.83
CA GLU A 124 11.76 12.02 0.20
C GLU A 124 11.57 11.44 1.61
N HIS A 125 10.38 10.88 1.91
CA HIS A 125 10.10 10.26 3.19
C HIS A 125 11.08 9.12 3.50
N ILE A 126 11.32 8.21 2.55
CA ILE A 126 12.27 7.09 2.69
C ILE A 126 13.66 7.60 3.09
N ARG A 127 14.17 8.62 2.40
CA ARG A 127 15.51 9.20 2.67
C ARG A 127 15.57 9.96 4.00
N ALA A 128 14.58 10.81 4.27
CA ALA A 128 14.53 11.63 5.46
C ALA A 128 14.35 10.76 6.73
N ALA A 129 13.47 9.77 6.69
CA ALA A 129 13.23 8.87 7.80
C ALA A 129 14.47 8.00 8.09
N ALA A 130 15.17 7.52 7.05
CA ALA A 130 16.44 6.81 7.21
C ALA A 130 17.54 7.66 7.85
N THR A 131 17.70 8.92 7.43
CA THR A 131 18.66 9.88 8.03
C THR A 131 18.41 10.07 9.52
N GLN A 132 17.15 9.97 9.95
CA GLN A 132 16.74 10.06 11.35
C GLN A 132 16.84 8.73 12.11
N GLY A 133 17.40 7.68 11.50
CA GLY A 133 17.48 6.34 12.10
C GLY A 133 16.14 5.60 12.19
N ARG A 134 15.12 6.05 11.44
CA ARG A 134 13.74 5.57 11.46
C ARG A 134 13.27 5.10 10.07
N PRO A 135 13.96 4.14 9.42
CA PRO A 135 13.64 3.76 8.04
C PRO A 135 12.25 3.11 7.90
N LEU A 136 11.55 3.40 6.81
CA LEU A 136 10.28 2.76 6.45
C LEU A 136 10.52 1.29 6.06
N MET A 137 9.81 0.34 6.65
CA MET A 137 10.10 -1.08 6.42
C MET A 137 9.16 -1.77 5.44
N GLN A 138 7.94 -1.29 5.31
CA GLN A 138 6.96 -1.81 4.35
C GLN A 138 6.22 -0.66 3.67
N LEU A 139 6.17 -0.70 2.34
CA LEU A 139 5.44 0.24 1.49
C LEU A 139 4.54 -0.55 0.54
N HIS A 140 3.23 -0.39 0.69
CA HIS A 140 2.24 -1.09 -0.14
C HIS A 140 1.55 -0.10 -1.08
N LEU A 141 1.74 -0.28 -2.39
CA LEU A 141 1.28 0.60 -3.46
C LEU A 141 0.54 -0.16 -4.58
N SER A 142 0.22 -1.44 -4.39
CA SER A 142 -0.48 -2.24 -5.38
C SER A 142 -1.86 -1.65 -5.75
N ASN A 143 -2.39 -1.88 -6.95
CA ASN A 143 -3.68 -1.30 -7.39
C ASN A 143 -3.69 0.24 -7.31
N ASN A 144 -2.74 0.86 -8.01
CA ASN A 144 -2.65 2.30 -8.27
C ASN A 144 -2.24 2.49 -9.74
N SER A 145 -1.76 3.66 -10.13
CA SER A 145 -1.37 4.00 -11.51
C SER A 145 0.13 4.33 -11.64
N LEU A 146 1.01 3.69 -10.85
CA LEU A 146 2.46 3.91 -10.95
C LEU A 146 3.05 3.26 -12.21
N THR A 147 4.00 3.93 -12.84
CA THR A 147 4.80 3.39 -13.95
C THR A 147 6.18 2.92 -13.48
N GLU A 148 7.00 2.41 -14.41
CA GLU A 148 8.41 2.09 -14.14
C GLU A 148 9.19 3.28 -13.58
N ALA A 149 8.86 4.52 -14.00
CA ALA A 149 9.54 5.72 -13.54
C ALA A 149 9.30 5.98 -12.05
N GLY A 150 8.05 5.95 -11.59
CA GLY A 150 7.71 6.09 -10.18
C GLY A 150 8.30 4.96 -9.33
N MET A 151 8.23 3.71 -9.79
CA MET A 151 8.81 2.57 -9.07
C MET A 151 10.33 2.67 -8.95
N ARG A 152 11.02 3.06 -10.04
CA ARG A 152 12.47 3.25 -10.04
C ARG A 152 12.90 4.32 -9.05
N LEU A 153 12.17 5.43 -8.97
CA LEU A 153 12.45 6.50 -8.01
C LEU A 153 12.38 6.01 -6.55
N LEU A 154 11.43 5.14 -6.22
CA LEU A 154 11.30 4.55 -4.88
C LEU A 154 12.46 3.58 -4.58
N ILE A 155 12.86 2.78 -5.57
CA ILE A 155 14.00 1.85 -5.45
C ILE A 155 15.30 2.63 -5.23
N GLU A 156 15.55 3.66 -6.04
CA GLU A 156 16.70 4.57 -5.89
C GLU A 156 16.74 5.22 -4.51
N ALA A 157 15.58 5.71 -4.04
CA ALA A 157 15.48 6.34 -2.72
C ALA A 157 15.91 5.38 -1.61
N ALA A 158 15.49 4.11 -1.67
CA ALA A 158 15.89 3.10 -0.70
C ALA A 158 17.40 2.85 -0.74
N HIS A 159 17.97 2.59 -1.93
CA HIS A 159 19.41 2.32 -2.11
C HIS A 159 20.29 3.46 -1.64
N HIS A 160 19.87 4.71 -1.85
CA HIS A 160 20.65 5.89 -1.45
C HIS A 160 20.38 6.39 -0.02
N SER A 161 19.36 5.86 0.67
CA SER A 161 18.95 6.33 1.99
C SER A 161 19.92 5.98 3.13
N LYS A 162 20.80 4.99 2.93
CA LYS A 162 21.63 4.35 3.98
C LYS A 162 20.81 3.74 5.13
N GLY A 163 19.48 3.66 5.00
CA GLY A 163 18.58 3.04 5.97
C GLY A 163 18.43 1.53 5.81
N TYR A 164 18.89 1.00 4.67
CA TYR A 164 18.79 -0.42 4.31
C TYR A 164 20.13 -0.97 3.80
N PRO A 165 20.42 -2.25 4.04
CA PRO A 165 19.75 -3.08 5.04
C PRO A 165 20.00 -2.52 6.45
N ARG A 166 19.00 -2.59 7.35
CA ARG A 166 19.19 -2.22 8.76
C ARG A 166 20.35 -3.03 9.37
N SER A 167 21.12 -2.42 10.28
CA SER A 167 22.23 -3.08 10.95
C SER A 167 21.77 -4.35 11.70
N MET A 168 22.61 -5.38 11.73
CA MET A 168 22.29 -6.69 12.35
C MET A 168 21.96 -6.58 13.86
N GLY A 169 22.46 -5.55 14.55
CA GLY A 169 22.20 -5.30 15.97
C GLY A 169 20.99 -4.42 16.25
N CYS A 170 20.25 -3.96 15.24
CA CYS A 170 19.07 -3.13 15.46
C CYS A 170 17.96 -3.91 16.20
N ALA A 171 17.28 -3.23 17.11
CA ALA A 171 16.13 -3.80 17.81
C ALA A 171 15.03 -4.23 16.82
N LYS A 172 14.35 -5.33 17.17
CA LYS A 172 13.16 -5.79 16.47
C LYS A 172 12.05 -4.73 16.53
N LEU A 173 11.38 -4.49 15.40
CA LEU A 173 10.27 -3.55 15.31
C LEU A 173 8.96 -4.28 15.58
N LYS A 174 8.31 -3.99 16.71
CA LYS A 174 7.14 -4.73 17.18
C LYS A 174 5.95 -4.61 16.23
N SER A 175 5.75 -3.41 15.66
CA SER A 175 4.73 -3.08 14.67
C SER A 175 4.73 -3.96 13.42
N LEU A 176 5.86 -4.62 13.12
CA LEU A 176 5.98 -5.54 11.98
C LEU A 176 5.56 -6.98 12.33
N GLY A 177 5.27 -7.30 13.60
CA GLY A 177 4.86 -8.63 14.04
C GLY A 177 5.89 -9.71 13.68
N GLN A 178 5.49 -10.65 12.81
CA GLN A 178 6.37 -11.74 12.35
C GLN A 178 7.57 -11.22 11.54
N ASP A 179 7.43 -10.06 10.90
CA ASP A 179 8.48 -9.38 10.14
C ASP A 179 9.34 -8.44 11.01
N SER A 180 9.25 -8.54 12.35
CA SER A 180 9.97 -7.65 13.28
C SER A 180 11.50 -7.62 13.11
N GLY A 181 12.08 -8.65 12.50
CA GLY A 181 13.50 -8.72 12.12
C GLY A 181 13.84 -8.21 10.72
N ARG A 182 12.89 -7.61 10.00
CA ARG A 182 13.09 -7.14 8.62
C ARG A 182 14.22 -6.11 8.56
N ARG A 183 15.10 -6.30 7.59
CA ARG A 183 16.27 -5.45 7.34
C ARG A 183 16.14 -4.60 6.09
N VAL A 184 15.36 -5.04 5.12
CA VAL A 184 15.26 -4.44 3.78
C VAL A 184 13.87 -3.83 3.60
N LEU A 185 13.74 -2.82 2.73
CA LEU A 185 12.43 -2.26 2.38
C LEU A 185 11.61 -3.32 1.66
N TRP A 186 10.41 -3.61 2.16
CA TRP A 186 9.42 -4.41 1.47
C TRP A 186 8.53 -3.51 0.61
N LEU A 187 8.59 -3.67 -0.71
CA LEU A 187 7.84 -2.87 -1.67
C LEU A 187 6.82 -3.74 -2.42
N ARG A 188 5.53 -3.42 -2.27
CA ARG A 188 4.45 -4.05 -3.04
C ARG A 188 3.91 -3.07 -4.07
N VAL A 189 4.06 -3.40 -5.35
CA VAL A 189 3.72 -2.52 -6.49
C VAL A 189 3.04 -3.30 -7.63
N GLU A 190 2.55 -4.50 -7.37
CA GLU A 190 1.79 -5.31 -8.33
C GLU A 190 0.42 -4.68 -8.70
N ASN A 191 -0.19 -5.15 -9.78
CA ASN A 191 -1.54 -4.76 -10.22
C ASN A 191 -1.72 -3.25 -10.44
N GLN A 192 -0.76 -2.55 -11.05
CA GLN A 192 -1.00 -1.17 -11.46
C GLN A 192 -2.00 -1.10 -12.63
N ASP A 193 -2.74 0.01 -12.74
CA ASP A 193 -3.75 0.25 -13.77
C ASP A 193 -3.18 0.10 -15.18
N SER A 194 -1.94 0.56 -15.36
CA SER A 194 -1.10 0.24 -16.53
C SER A 194 -0.05 -0.78 -16.10
N PRO A 195 -0.22 -2.08 -16.43
CA PRO A 195 0.76 -3.09 -16.06
C PRO A 195 2.14 -2.78 -16.65
N ILE A 196 3.18 -3.07 -15.89
CA ILE A 196 4.57 -3.01 -16.37
C ILE A 196 4.75 -4.10 -17.43
N ALA A 197 5.12 -3.73 -18.66
CA ALA A 197 5.13 -4.64 -19.81
C ALA A 197 6.16 -5.79 -19.65
N GLY A 198 7.26 -5.55 -18.95
CA GLY A 198 8.29 -6.53 -18.65
C GLY A 198 8.79 -6.37 -17.22
N PRO A 199 8.07 -6.89 -16.19
CA PRO A 199 8.46 -6.66 -14.80
C PRO A 199 9.81 -7.31 -14.46
N ARG A 200 10.20 -8.39 -15.15
CA ARG A 200 11.54 -8.98 -15.01
C ARG A 200 12.62 -8.10 -15.63
N ASP A 201 12.42 -7.70 -16.88
CA ASP A 201 13.34 -6.80 -17.61
C ASP A 201 13.53 -5.47 -16.87
N PHE A 202 12.47 -4.93 -16.26
CA PHE A 202 12.53 -3.76 -15.39
C PHE A 202 13.46 -3.98 -14.18
N LEU A 203 13.32 -5.10 -13.47
CA LEU A 203 14.17 -5.42 -12.30
C LEU A 203 15.62 -5.74 -12.70
N GLU A 204 15.82 -6.38 -13.86
CA GLU A 204 17.14 -6.58 -14.45
C GLU A 204 17.77 -5.24 -14.84
N SER A 205 17.00 -4.31 -15.42
CA SER A 205 17.44 -2.95 -15.72
C SER A 205 17.86 -2.21 -14.44
N CYS A 206 17.09 -2.27 -13.37
CA CYS A 206 17.50 -1.73 -12.06
C CYS A 206 18.81 -2.36 -11.56
N SER A 207 18.94 -3.69 -11.66
CA SER A 207 20.14 -4.40 -11.24
C SER A 207 21.37 -3.98 -12.05
N SER A 208 21.22 -3.76 -13.36
CA SER A 208 22.32 -3.34 -14.26
C SER A 208 22.90 -1.96 -13.94
N VAL A 209 22.11 -1.09 -13.28
CA VAL A 209 22.54 0.24 -12.82
C VAL A 209 22.93 0.27 -11.34
N GLY A 210 23.17 -0.89 -10.72
CA GLY A 210 23.60 -0.99 -9.32
C GLY A 210 22.46 -0.84 -8.31
N LEU A 211 21.21 -1.05 -8.72
CA LEU A 211 20.03 -1.03 -7.85
C LEU A 211 19.38 -2.41 -7.79
N PRO A 212 20.08 -3.46 -7.29
CA PRO A 212 19.52 -4.80 -7.24
C PRO A 212 18.25 -4.83 -6.39
N VAL A 213 17.25 -5.53 -6.89
CA VAL A 213 15.97 -5.76 -6.21
C VAL A 213 15.75 -7.25 -6.07
N TRP A 214 15.48 -7.69 -4.84
CA TRP A 214 15.26 -9.10 -4.55
C TRP A 214 13.77 -9.45 -4.64
N ILE A 215 13.42 -10.46 -5.43
CA ILE A 215 12.06 -11.01 -5.43
C ILE A 215 11.99 -12.03 -4.29
N LEU A 216 11.04 -11.88 -3.36
CA LEU A 216 10.84 -12.91 -2.33
C LEU A 216 10.47 -14.23 -3.01
N GLY A 217 11.20 -15.28 -2.65
CA GLY A 217 10.90 -16.64 -3.10
C GLY A 217 9.47 -17.03 -2.80
N ASP A 218 9.00 -18.05 -3.50
CA ASP A 218 7.71 -18.75 -3.40
C ASP A 218 7.30 -19.31 -2.02
N GLY A 219 7.90 -18.83 -0.93
CA GLY A 219 7.73 -19.37 0.41
C GLY A 219 8.80 -20.40 0.80
N SER A 220 9.79 -20.65 -0.05
CA SER A 220 10.95 -21.53 0.21
C SER A 220 11.86 -21.12 1.38
N GLY A 221 11.56 -20.04 2.10
CA GLY A 221 12.34 -19.59 3.26
C GLY A 221 13.71 -18.99 2.89
N GLN A 222 13.96 -18.73 1.60
CA GLN A 222 15.17 -18.06 1.16
C GLN A 222 15.24 -16.65 1.77
N LYS A 223 16.32 -16.42 2.52
CA LYS A 223 16.62 -15.10 3.05
C LYS A 223 17.16 -14.23 1.92
N PRO A 224 16.80 -12.94 1.87
CA PRO A 224 17.42 -12.02 0.92
C PRO A 224 18.94 -11.99 1.16
N PRO A 225 19.75 -11.75 0.10
CA PRO A 225 21.17 -11.49 0.23
C PRO A 225 21.47 -10.44 1.31
N ALA A 226 22.64 -10.55 1.94
CA ALA A 226 23.00 -9.70 3.08
C ALA A 226 23.09 -8.20 2.72
N ASP A 227 23.32 -7.92 1.44
CA ASP A 227 23.45 -6.62 0.79
C ASP A 227 22.15 -6.17 0.07
N ALA A 228 21.08 -6.96 0.11
CA ALA A 228 19.80 -6.55 -0.46
C ALA A 228 19.27 -5.30 0.26
N VAL A 229 18.75 -4.36 -0.52
CA VAL A 229 18.18 -3.09 -0.01
C VAL A 229 16.66 -3.10 -0.15
N VAL A 230 16.17 -3.57 -1.30
CA VAL A 230 14.75 -3.63 -1.63
C VAL A 230 14.34 -5.07 -1.90
N GLN A 231 13.20 -5.45 -1.36
CA GLN A 231 12.53 -6.71 -1.63
C GLN A 231 11.13 -6.46 -2.20
N ILE A 232 10.78 -7.16 -3.27
CA ILE A 232 9.47 -7.08 -3.92
C ILE A 232 8.71 -8.40 -3.79
N HIS A 233 7.39 -8.29 -3.70
CA HIS A 233 6.48 -9.44 -3.64
C HIS A 233 6.46 -10.22 -4.97
N PRO A 234 6.49 -11.58 -4.96
CA PRO A 234 6.57 -12.40 -6.17
C PRO A 234 5.40 -12.21 -7.14
N SER A 235 4.23 -11.73 -6.70
CA SER A 235 3.14 -11.39 -7.63
C SER A 235 3.49 -10.27 -8.61
N PHE A 236 4.51 -9.45 -8.35
CA PHE A 236 4.95 -8.41 -9.29
C PHE A 236 5.45 -8.98 -10.62
N VAL A 237 6.12 -10.13 -10.59
CA VAL A 237 6.65 -10.80 -11.79
C VAL A 237 5.74 -11.90 -12.33
N ARG A 238 4.63 -12.17 -11.64
CA ARG A 238 3.61 -13.07 -12.18
C ARG A 238 2.91 -12.28 -13.27
N THR A 239 3.20 -12.62 -14.51
CA THR A 239 2.31 -12.25 -15.60
C THR A 239 0.92 -12.72 -15.19
N HIS A 240 -0.06 -11.80 -15.19
CA HIS A 240 -1.42 -12.24 -15.42
C HIS A 240 -1.35 -12.84 -16.82
N ASP A 241 -1.03 -14.14 -16.90
CA ASP A 241 -1.17 -14.93 -18.10
C ASP A 241 -2.62 -14.71 -18.47
N GLY A 242 -2.82 -13.79 -19.41
CA GLY A 242 -4.12 -13.26 -19.75
C GLY A 242 -4.97 -14.48 -19.96
N GLY A 243 -6.00 -14.64 -19.11
CA GLY A 243 -6.87 -15.78 -19.17
C GLY A 243 -7.24 -15.93 -20.62
N SER A 244 -6.68 -16.96 -21.26
CA SER A 244 -7.06 -17.34 -22.60
C SER A 244 -8.57 -17.35 -22.56
N ALA A 245 -9.19 -16.48 -23.35
CA ALA A 245 -10.62 -16.39 -23.48
C ALA A 245 -11.09 -17.80 -23.87
N GLY A 246 -11.47 -18.57 -22.85
CA GLY A 246 -11.94 -19.93 -22.99
C GLY A 246 -13.20 -19.82 -23.82
N SER A 247 -13.05 -20.13 -25.11
CA SER A 247 -14.17 -20.29 -26.02
C SER A 247 -15.15 -21.26 -25.36
N SER A 248 -16.34 -20.75 -25.04
CA SER A 248 -17.44 -21.52 -24.50
C SER A 248 -17.91 -22.54 -25.56
N ALA A 249 -17.25 -23.68 -25.63
CA ALA A 249 -17.79 -24.89 -26.22
C ALA A 249 -18.33 -25.75 -25.08
N GLY A 250 -19.64 -25.94 -25.08
CA GLY A 250 -20.37 -26.54 -23.97
C GLY A 250 -20.04 -28.00 -23.69
N GLY A 251 -20.50 -28.44 -22.51
CA GLY A 251 -20.96 -29.82 -22.35
C GLY A 251 -20.33 -30.60 -21.20
N LYS A 252 -21.21 -30.87 -20.22
CA LYS A 252 -21.28 -32.05 -19.33
C LYS A 252 -20.36 -32.11 -18.11
N GLY A 253 -20.94 -31.65 -17.00
CA GLY A 253 -21.13 -32.42 -15.77
C GLY A 253 -19.91 -33.11 -15.16
N PHE A 254 -19.30 -32.48 -14.15
CA PHE A 254 -18.34 -33.14 -13.27
C PHE A 254 -18.73 -32.97 -11.79
N LYS A 255 -18.80 -34.10 -11.10
CA LYS A 255 -19.07 -34.21 -9.66
C LYS A 255 -17.90 -33.63 -8.87
N GLY A 256 -18.19 -32.78 -7.89
CA GLY A 256 -17.18 -32.13 -7.06
C GLY A 256 -16.49 -33.09 -6.08
N PRO A 257 -15.20 -32.89 -5.77
CA PRO A 257 -14.58 -33.51 -4.62
C PRO A 257 -14.81 -32.65 -3.37
N LYS A 258 -15.39 -33.29 -2.36
CA LYS A 258 -15.35 -32.86 -0.96
C LYS A 258 -13.91 -32.97 -0.47
N GLY A 259 -13.39 -31.91 0.16
CA GLY A 259 -12.16 -31.97 0.93
C GLY A 259 -11.39 -30.66 0.93
N ALA A 260 -11.87 -29.66 1.67
CA ALA A 260 -11.04 -28.49 2.00
C ALA A 260 -10.01 -28.91 3.05
N GLY A 261 -8.76 -29.10 2.63
CA GLY A 261 -7.62 -29.18 3.54
C GLY A 261 -7.39 -27.83 4.23
N PRO A 262 -6.63 -27.79 5.35
CA PRO A 262 -6.35 -26.56 6.06
C PRO A 262 -5.59 -25.58 5.15
N MET A 263 -6.18 -24.40 4.93
CA MET A 263 -5.55 -23.28 4.23
C MET A 263 -4.22 -22.92 4.89
N THR A 264 -3.20 -22.70 4.07
CA THR A 264 -1.88 -22.29 4.56
C THR A 264 -1.93 -20.85 5.08
N ALA A 265 -0.98 -20.47 5.93
CA ALA A 265 -0.87 -19.11 6.43
C ALA A 265 -0.61 -18.08 5.31
N LEU A 266 -0.12 -18.53 4.15
CA LEU A 266 0.11 -17.71 2.96
C LEU A 266 -1.20 -17.37 2.24
N ASP A 267 -2.18 -18.28 2.22
CA ASP A 267 -3.48 -18.07 1.59
C ASP A 267 -4.33 -17.03 2.33
N ARG A 268 -4.16 -16.92 3.65
CA ARG A 268 -4.79 -15.86 4.46
C ARG A 268 -4.21 -14.46 4.21
N TYR A 269 -3.02 -14.36 3.61
CA TYR A 269 -2.36 -13.10 3.28
C TYR A 269 -2.68 -12.59 1.86
N LEU A 270 -3.37 -13.40 1.05
CA LEU A 270 -3.74 -13.06 -0.34
C LEU A 270 -5.18 -12.54 -0.48
N MET A 271 -5.91 -12.40 0.63
CA MET A 271 -7.32 -11.95 0.68
C MET A 271 -7.54 -10.59 1.38
N HIS A 272 -6.47 -9.92 1.83
CA HIS A 272 -6.51 -8.59 2.47
C HIS A 272 -5.41 -7.68 1.90
#